data_AF-A0A2U8HED3-F1
#
_entry.id   AF-A0A2U8HED3-F1
#
_cell.length_a   1.000
_cell.length_b   1.000
_cell.length_c   1.000
_cell.angle_alpha   90.00
_cell.angle_beta   90.00
_cell.angle_gamma   90.00
#
_symmetry.space_group_name_H-M   'P 1'
#
loop_
_entity.id
_entity.type
_entity.pdbx_description
1 polymer ?
#
loop_
_entity_poly.entity_id
_entity_poly.type
_entity_poly.pdbx_seq_one_letter_code
_entity_poly.pdbx_strand_id
1 'polypeptide(L)'
;MRVVTNAEQVLSNIARLQTELEKSQELADRLGFVHAWYVDTRKPEDPQFGFSKFAGYQDLDAETYLRNYKDLDGRNTEWVLKDFFEELRPGTSDYSHYHKQLTEWLAMLGRAPRKKVRLMVLKPEFRGETEAEDRRLLELLSVVAGMLPPHQRQELRDKL
;
A
#
# COMPACT_ATOMS: atom_id res chain seq x y z
N MET A 1 -21.17 -2.93 -8.99
CA MET A 1 -19.81 -2.63 -9.47
C MET A 1 -18.96 -3.90 -9.39
N ARG A 2 -17.90 -4.02 -10.19
CA ARG A 2 -17.00 -5.19 -10.18
C ARG A 2 -15.92 -5.02 -9.11
N VAL A 3 -15.62 -6.08 -8.38
CA VAL A 3 -14.49 -6.11 -7.45
C VAL A 3 -13.18 -6.30 -8.21
N VAL A 4 -12.08 -5.82 -7.63
CA VAL A 4 -10.71 -6.08 -8.11
C VAL A 4 -10.41 -7.57 -8.23
N THR A 5 -9.41 -7.92 -9.04
CA THR A 5 -9.04 -9.31 -9.37
C THR A 5 -7.58 -9.62 -9.13
N ASN A 6 -6.75 -8.60 -8.86
CA ASN A 6 -5.32 -8.75 -8.57
C ASN A 6 -4.84 -7.61 -7.66
N ALA A 7 -3.65 -7.78 -7.08
CA ALA A 7 -3.04 -6.81 -6.16
C ALA A 7 -2.77 -5.45 -6.84
N GLU A 8 -2.26 -5.44 -8.08
CA GLU A 8 -1.94 -4.20 -8.80
C GLU A 8 -3.15 -3.28 -8.99
N GLN A 9 -4.34 -3.85 -9.25
CA GLN A 9 -5.59 -3.07 -9.29
C GLN A 9 -5.87 -2.39 -7.94
N VAL A 10 -5.65 -3.08 -6.83
CA VAL A 10 -5.84 -2.51 -5.49
C VAL A 10 -4.86 -1.37 -5.24
N LEU A 11 -3.59 -1.58 -5.56
CA LEU A 11 -2.53 -0.59 -5.36
C LEU A 11 -2.75 0.63 -6.25
N SER A 12 -3.17 0.43 -7.50
CA SER A 12 -3.60 1.51 -8.39
C SER A 12 -4.78 2.31 -7.82
N ASN A 13 -5.76 1.63 -7.21
CA ASN A 13 -6.89 2.29 -6.56
C ASN A 13 -6.47 3.07 -5.30
N ILE A 14 -5.51 2.56 -4.51
CA ILE A 14 -4.95 3.27 -3.35
C ILE A 14 -4.21 4.54 -3.80
N ALA A 15 -3.44 4.46 -4.88
CA ALA A 15 -2.77 5.63 -5.46
C ALA A 15 -3.77 6.65 -6.01
N ARG A 16 -4.80 6.18 -6.72
CA ARG A 16 -5.89 7.02 -7.24
C ARG A 16 -6.62 7.74 -6.11
N LEU A 17 -6.90 7.06 -5.00
CA LEU A 17 -7.55 7.67 -3.84
C LEU A 17 -6.80 8.93 -3.37
N GLN A 18 -5.47 8.93 -3.37
CA GLN A 18 -4.69 10.11 -2.97
C GLN A 18 -5.06 11.32 -3.82
N THR A 19 -5.07 11.14 -5.14
CA THR A 19 -5.42 12.21 -6.10
C THR A 19 -6.89 12.61 -6.02
N GLU A 20 -7.79 11.71 -5.65
CA GLU A 20 -9.23 11.99 -5.54
C GLU A 20 -9.57 12.73 -4.24
N LEU A 21 -8.80 12.50 -3.17
CA LEU A 21 -8.93 13.23 -1.91
C LEU A 21 -8.53 14.70 -2.03
N GLU A 22 -7.56 15.02 -2.88
CA GLU A 22 -7.19 16.42 -3.19
C GLU A 22 -8.33 17.18 -3.88
N LYS A 23 -9.19 16.48 -4.62
CA LYS A 23 -10.27 17.07 -5.42
C LYS A 23 -11.62 17.08 -4.69
N SER A 24 -11.80 16.25 -3.67
CA SER A 24 -13.10 16.02 -3.04
C SER A 24 -13.03 16.07 -1.53
N GLN A 25 -13.41 17.22 -0.97
CA GLN A 25 -13.57 17.37 0.48
C GLN A 25 -14.64 16.40 1.02
N GLU A 26 -15.73 16.18 0.29
CA GLU A 26 -16.77 15.24 0.73
C GLU A 26 -16.25 13.80 0.85
N LEU A 27 -15.33 13.38 -0.03
CA LEU A 27 -14.66 12.09 0.12
C LEU A 27 -13.76 12.08 1.36
N ALA A 28 -12.98 13.14 1.60
CA ALA A 28 -12.14 13.29 2.77
C ALA A 28 -12.93 13.25 4.09
N ASP A 29 -14.15 13.79 4.11
CA ASP A 29 -15.08 13.73 5.24
C ASP A 29 -15.45 12.29 5.64
N ARG A 30 -15.36 11.34 4.71
CA ARG A 30 -15.66 9.94 4.98
C ARG A 30 -14.53 9.19 5.69
N LEU A 31 -13.29 9.69 5.64
CA LEU A 31 -12.12 8.97 6.15
C LEU A 31 -12.19 8.73 7.67
N GLY A 32 -12.82 9.64 8.43
CA GLY A 32 -13.00 9.48 9.88
C GLY A 32 -13.89 8.29 10.28
N PHE A 33 -14.65 7.71 9.35
CA PHE A 33 -15.53 6.57 9.63
C PHE A 33 -14.90 5.21 9.30
N VAL A 34 -13.76 5.21 8.60
CA VAL A 34 -13.09 4.00 8.11
C VAL A 34 -12.59 3.14 9.27
N HIS A 35 -12.87 1.84 9.17
CA HIS A 35 -12.45 0.83 10.15
C HIS A 35 -11.23 0.02 9.74
N ALA A 36 -11.04 -0.20 8.44
CA ALA A 36 -9.95 -1.00 7.89
C ALA A 36 -9.21 -0.21 6.83
N TRP A 37 -7.93 -0.02 7.09
CA TRP A 37 -7.01 0.70 6.22
C TRP A 37 -6.07 -0.30 5.55
N TYR A 38 -5.93 -0.16 4.24
CA TYR A 38 -5.05 -0.96 3.40
C TYR A 38 -3.85 -0.11 3.05
N VAL A 39 -2.67 -0.63 3.33
CA VAL A 39 -1.41 0.11 3.26
C VAL A 39 -0.59 -0.43 2.10
N ASP A 40 -0.26 0.43 1.12
CA ASP A 40 0.78 0.13 0.14
C ASP A 40 2.14 0.25 0.83
N THR A 41 2.71 -0.90 1.20
CA THR A 41 3.99 -0.99 1.92
C THR A 41 5.19 -1.17 1.00
N ARG A 42 5.06 -0.95 -0.32
CA ARG A 42 6.19 -1.04 -1.25
C ARG A 42 7.25 0.04 -0.96
N LYS A 43 6.83 1.17 -0.40
CA LYS A 43 7.71 2.24 0.11
C LYS A 43 7.39 2.51 1.59
N PRO A 44 8.00 1.78 2.53
CA PRO A 44 7.67 1.89 3.97
C PRO A 44 7.83 3.30 4.55
N GLU A 45 8.74 4.10 3.99
CA GLU A 45 9.02 5.49 4.36
C GLU A 45 7.97 6.49 3.87
N ASP A 46 7.16 6.12 2.87
CA ASP A 46 6.10 6.93 2.30
C ASP A 46 4.90 6.03 1.90
N PRO A 47 4.23 5.42 2.89
CA PRO A 47 3.16 4.48 2.63
C PRO A 47 1.89 5.21 2.19
N GLN A 48 1.19 4.62 1.23
CA GLN A 48 -0.11 5.11 0.81
C GLN A 48 -1.24 4.34 1.49
N PHE A 49 -2.29 5.06 1.86
CA PHE A 49 -3.41 4.50 2.62
C PHE A 49 -4.70 4.52 1.81
N GLY A 50 -5.40 3.38 1.79
CA GLY A 50 -6.75 3.28 1.26
C GLY A 50 -7.69 2.51 2.18
N PHE A 51 -8.95 2.41 1.78
CA PHE A 51 -9.98 1.71 2.55
C PHE A 51 -10.78 0.76 1.66
N SER A 52 -11.35 -0.29 2.26
CA SER A 52 -11.88 -1.46 1.53
C SER A 52 -12.80 -1.11 0.37
N LYS A 53 -13.78 -0.21 0.60
CA LYS A 53 -14.74 0.17 -0.44
C LYS A 53 -14.12 0.93 -1.61
N PHE A 54 -13.07 1.72 -1.43
CA PHE A 54 -12.44 2.44 -2.55
C PHE A 54 -11.38 1.59 -3.23
N ALA A 55 -10.56 0.90 -2.43
CA ALA A 55 -9.48 0.06 -2.93
C ALA A 55 -9.97 -1.22 -3.61
N GLY A 56 -11.12 -1.77 -3.19
CA GLY A 56 -11.60 -3.09 -3.60
C GLY A 56 -12.56 -3.15 -4.78
N TYR A 57 -13.08 -2.03 -5.28
CA TYR A 57 -13.88 -2.00 -6.51
C TYR A 57 -13.09 -1.42 -7.67
N GLN A 58 -13.35 -1.90 -8.88
CA GLN A 58 -12.74 -1.38 -10.09
C GLN A 58 -13.34 -0.01 -10.45
N ASP A 59 -12.49 0.84 -11.03
CA ASP A 59 -12.88 2.10 -11.68
C ASP A 59 -13.70 3.05 -10.81
N LEU A 60 -13.35 3.13 -9.51
CA LEU A 60 -13.88 4.16 -8.63
C LEU A 60 -13.08 5.46 -8.78
N ASP A 61 -13.82 6.57 -8.75
CA ASP A 61 -13.36 7.93 -8.50
C ASP A 61 -14.21 8.52 -7.35
N ALA A 62 -13.92 9.75 -6.92
CA ALA A 62 -14.66 10.38 -5.83
C ALA A 62 -16.16 10.47 -6.13
N GLU A 63 -16.52 10.89 -7.35
CA GLU A 63 -17.90 11.13 -7.76
C GLU A 63 -18.72 9.83 -7.76
N THR A 64 -18.19 8.78 -8.37
CA THR A 64 -18.83 7.47 -8.47
C THR A 64 -18.90 6.79 -7.11
N TYR A 65 -17.86 6.92 -6.29
CA TYR A 65 -17.90 6.43 -4.91
C TYR A 65 -19.02 7.12 -4.11
N LEU A 66 -19.05 8.45 -4.09
CA LEU A 66 -20.02 9.23 -3.30
C LEU A 66 -21.46 9.02 -3.78
N ARG A 67 -21.67 8.82 -5.08
CA ARG A 67 -23.01 8.52 -5.63
C ARG A 67 -23.53 7.15 -5.18
N ASN A 68 -22.65 6.15 -5.11
CA ASN A 68 -23.04 4.75 -4.92
C ASN A 68 -22.69 4.20 -3.52
N TYR A 69 -22.12 5.00 -2.61
CA TYR A 69 -21.50 4.50 -1.37
C TYR A 69 -22.42 3.64 -0.47
N LYS A 70 -23.74 3.87 -0.56
CA LYS A 70 -24.78 3.12 0.17
C LYS A 70 -24.94 1.69 -0.38
N ASP A 71 -24.76 1.53 -1.68
CA ASP A 71 -24.90 0.26 -2.41
C ASP A 71 -23.58 -0.52 -2.48
N LEU A 72 -22.46 0.14 -2.19
CA LEU A 72 -21.16 -0.51 -2.04
C LEU A 72 -21.11 -1.33 -0.76
N ASP A 73 -20.98 -2.65 -0.88
CA ASP A 73 -20.76 -3.53 0.27
C ASP A 73 -19.26 -3.70 0.53
N GLY A 74 -18.82 -3.30 1.73
CA GLY A 74 -17.45 -3.49 2.19
C GLY A 74 -17.08 -4.95 2.42
N ARG A 75 -18.06 -5.82 2.73
CA ARG A 75 -17.81 -7.25 2.96
C ARG A 75 -17.33 -7.96 1.70
N ASN A 76 -17.90 -7.61 0.55
CA ASN A 76 -17.50 -8.14 -0.75
C ASN A 76 -16.04 -7.76 -1.06
N THR A 77 -15.68 -6.50 -0.84
CA THR A 77 -14.31 -6.04 -1.06
C THR A 77 -13.33 -6.63 -0.06
N GLU A 78 -13.68 -6.70 1.23
CA GLU A 78 -12.80 -7.29 2.25
C GLU A 78 -12.53 -8.77 1.98
N TRP A 79 -13.51 -9.51 1.43
CA TRP A 79 -13.33 -10.92 1.08
C TRP A 79 -12.28 -11.13 -0.02
N VAL A 80 -12.20 -10.24 -1.00
CA VAL A 80 -11.17 -10.28 -2.06
C VAL A 80 -9.84 -9.74 -1.53
N LEU A 81 -9.87 -8.64 -0.78
CA LEU A 81 -8.66 -7.98 -0.31
C LEU A 81 -7.85 -8.83 0.68
N LYS A 82 -8.47 -9.75 1.41
CA LYS A 82 -7.75 -10.70 2.30
C LYS A 82 -6.77 -11.59 1.55
N ASP A 83 -6.94 -11.77 0.25
CA ASP A 83 -6.05 -12.60 -0.56
C ASP A 83 -4.71 -11.88 -0.76
N PHE A 84 -4.70 -10.55 -0.79
CA PHE A 84 -3.51 -9.71 -1.02
C PHE A 84 -2.92 -9.10 0.26
N PHE A 85 -3.72 -8.94 1.32
CA PHE A 85 -3.31 -8.26 2.55
C PHE A 85 -3.46 -9.13 3.79
N GLU A 86 -2.65 -8.85 4.80
CA GLU A 86 -2.74 -9.42 6.13
C GLU A 86 -2.92 -8.33 7.20
N GLU A 87 -3.67 -8.64 8.27
CA GLU A 87 -3.92 -7.68 9.35
C GLU A 87 -2.73 -7.63 10.32
N LEU A 88 -2.21 -6.43 10.57
CA LEU A 88 -1.21 -6.21 11.59
C LEU A 88 -1.80 -6.36 12.98
N ARG A 89 -1.11 -7.11 13.84
CA ARG A 89 -1.50 -7.26 15.24
C ARG A 89 -1.27 -5.95 16.01
N PRO A 90 -2.29 -5.42 16.72
CA PRO A 90 -2.12 -4.29 17.61
C PRO A 90 -1.01 -4.54 18.66
N GLY A 91 -0.20 -3.51 18.92
CA GLY A 91 0.92 -3.59 19.87
C GLY A 91 2.25 -4.06 19.30
N THR A 92 2.30 -4.41 18.00
CA THR A 92 3.58 -4.66 17.30
C THR A 92 4.27 -3.35 16.90
N SER A 93 5.57 -3.44 16.59
CA SER A 93 6.34 -2.31 16.05
C SER A 93 5.74 -1.80 14.74
N ASP A 94 5.38 -2.72 13.84
CA ASP A 94 4.87 -2.40 12.52
C ASP A 94 3.50 -1.73 12.60
N TYR A 95 2.61 -2.25 13.48
CA TYR A 95 1.34 -1.60 13.74
C TYR A 95 1.56 -0.17 14.25
N SER A 96 2.44 0.02 15.23
CA SER A 96 2.74 1.34 15.80
C SER A 96 3.29 2.30 14.74
N HIS A 97 4.17 1.81 13.87
CA HIS A 97 4.77 2.55 12.79
C HIS A 97 3.73 3.04 11.78
N TYR A 98 2.96 2.14 11.17
CA TYR A 98 1.95 2.53 10.18
C TYR A 98 0.76 3.28 10.78
N HIS A 99 0.39 3.00 12.04
CA HIS A 99 -0.64 3.76 12.73
C HIS A 99 -0.23 5.22 12.92
N LYS A 100 1.03 5.48 13.27
CA LYS A 100 1.57 6.83 13.38
C LYS A 100 1.48 7.55 12.04
N GLN A 101 1.97 6.92 10.97
CA GLN A 101 1.93 7.50 9.62
C GLN A 101 0.50 7.77 9.13
N LEU A 102 -0.43 6.83 9.37
CA LEU A 102 -1.86 7.03 9.09
C LEU A 102 -2.43 8.23 9.85
N THR A 103 -2.05 8.39 11.12
CA THR A 103 -2.51 9.50 11.95
C THR A 103 -2.01 10.84 11.42
N GLU A 104 -0.73 10.90 11.05
CA GLU A 104 -0.11 12.10 10.48
C GLU A 104 -0.74 12.46 9.13
N TRP A 105 -0.93 11.47 8.25
CA TRP A 105 -1.58 11.67 6.95
C TRP A 105 -3.03 12.13 7.08
N LEU A 106 -3.83 11.50 7.95
CA LEU A 106 -5.20 11.95 8.20
C LEU A 106 -5.26 13.36 8.80
N ALA A 107 -4.30 13.73 9.65
CA ALA A 107 -4.24 15.06 10.24
C ALA A 107 -4.05 16.16 9.17
N MET A 108 -3.25 15.90 8.13
CA MET A 108 -3.10 16.81 6.99
C MET A 108 -4.43 17.06 6.26
N LEU A 109 -5.35 16.09 6.30
CA LEU A 109 -6.70 16.18 5.73
C LEU A 109 -7.74 16.71 6.73
N GLY A 110 -7.31 17.15 7.92
CA GLY A 110 -8.22 17.60 8.99
C GLY A 110 -9.04 16.46 9.61
N ARG A 111 -8.53 15.23 9.56
CA ARG A 111 -9.18 14.01 10.04
C ARG A 111 -8.32 13.29 11.07
N ALA A 112 -8.93 12.33 11.76
CA ALA A 112 -8.24 11.45 12.68
C ALA A 112 -8.74 10.01 12.49
N PRO A 113 -7.89 9.01 12.72
CA PRO A 113 -8.33 7.62 12.69
C PRO A 113 -9.30 7.35 13.84
N ARG A 114 -10.14 6.33 13.68
CA ARG A 114 -11.00 5.85 14.77
C ARG A 114 -10.14 5.26 15.90
N LYS A 115 -10.70 5.24 17.12
CA LYS A 115 -10.05 4.62 18.30
C LYS A 115 -9.60 3.17 18.08
N LYS A 116 -10.29 2.42 17.22
CA LYS A 116 -9.97 1.04 16.86
C LYS A 116 -10.00 0.93 15.34
N VAL A 117 -8.83 0.96 14.72
CA VAL A 117 -8.64 0.73 13.29
C VAL A 117 -7.87 -0.57 13.08
N ARG A 118 -8.14 -1.24 11.97
CA ARG A 118 -7.35 -2.35 11.45
C ARG A 118 -6.41 -1.81 10.40
N LEU A 119 -5.16 -2.25 10.44
CA LEU A 119 -4.15 -1.95 9.43
C LEU A 119 -3.86 -3.24 8.68
N MET A 120 -4.14 -3.23 7.38
CA MET A 120 -3.94 -4.33 6.47
C MET A 120 -2.70 -4.01 5.63
N VAL A 121 -1.66 -4.80 5.74
CA VAL A 121 -0.42 -4.63 4.96
C VAL A 121 -0.34 -5.65 3.85
N LEU A 122 0.31 -5.27 2.75
CA LEU A 122 0.50 -6.15 1.61
C LEU A 122 1.28 -7.38 2.04
N LYS A 123 0.83 -8.59 1.67
CA LYS A 123 1.58 -9.81 2.00
C LYS A 123 2.91 -9.83 1.24
N PRO A 124 3.96 -10.48 1.78
CA PRO A 124 5.29 -10.47 1.19
C PRO A 124 5.34 -10.81 -0.31
N GLU A 125 4.56 -11.78 -0.76
CA GLU A 125 4.49 -12.23 -2.16
C GLU A 125 3.94 -11.18 -3.14
N PHE A 126 3.27 -10.14 -2.65
CA PHE A 126 2.74 -9.05 -3.48
C PHE A 126 3.55 -7.75 -3.36
N ARG A 127 4.56 -7.68 -2.49
CA ARG A 127 5.40 -6.48 -2.30
C ARG A 127 6.32 -6.17 -3.48
N GLY A 128 6.27 -6.97 -4.54
CA GLY A 128 7.15 -6.89 -5.70
C GLY A 128 8.37 -7.77 -5.48
N GLU A 129 8.41 -8.88 -6.20
CA GLU A 129 9.61 -9.72 -6.30
C GLU A 129 10.78 -8.93 -6.91
N THR A 130 10.51 -7.92 -7.73
CA THR A 130 11.53 -7.18 -8.49
C THR A 130 12.55 -6.42 -7.64
N GLU A 131 12.16 -5.56 -6.70
CA GLU A 131 13.18 -4.80 -5.93
C GLU A 131 13.94 -5.67 -4.92
N ALA A 132 13.27 -6.66 -4.34
CA ALA A 132 13.91 -7.59 -3.40
C ALA A 132 14.85 -8.57 -4.12
N GLU A 133 14.44 -9.09 -5.28
CA GLU A 133 15.30 -9.94 -6.12
C GLU A 133 16.42 -9.13 -6.77
N ASP A 134 16.17 -7.93 -7.28
CA ASP A 134 17.20 -7.06 -7.85
C ASP A 134 18.22 -6.64 -6.79
N ARG A 135 17.78 -6.31 -5.57
CA ARG A 135 18.67 -6.00 -4.45
C ARG A 135 19.45 -7.23 -4.01
N ARG A 136 18.81 -8.40 -3.95
CA ARG A 136 19.49 -9.65 -3.63
C ARG A 136 20.49 -10.06 -4.71
N LEU A 137 20.18 -9.83 -5.98
CA LEU A 137 21.07 -10.03 -7.12
C LEU A 137 22.26 -9.08 -7.05
N LEU A 138 22.02 -7.80 -6.73
CA LEU A 138 23.06 -6.79 -6.54
C LEU A 138 23.98 -7.13 -5.35
N GLU A 139 23.44 -7.60 -4.24
CA GLU A 139 24.22 -8.09 -3.09
C GLU A 139 25.08 -9.29 -3.47
N LEU A 140 24.51 -10.27 -4.18
CA LEU A 140 25.24 -11.42 -4.70
C LEU A 140 26.37 -11.01 -5.65
N LEU A 141 26.09 -10.12 -6.61
CA LEU A 141 27.10 -9.57 -7.52
C LEU A 141 28.20 -8.82 -6.77
N SER A 142 27.85 -8.08 -5.71
CA SER A 142 28.81 -7.35 -4.87
C SER A 142 29.72 -8.31 -4.09
N VAL A 143 29.19 -9.40 -3.54
CA VAL A 143 29.97 -10.44 -2.86
C VAL A 143 30.91 -11.13 -3.85
N VAL A 144 30.39 -11.54 -5.02
CA VAL A 144 31.19 -12.18 -6.07
C VAL A 144 32.31 -11.25 -6.55
N ALA A 145 32.00 -9.98 -6.82
CA ALA A 145 33.00 -8.98 -7.18
C ALA A 145 34.07 -8.81 -6.09
N GLY A 146 33.69 -8.86 -4.82
CA GLY A 146 34.62 -8.80 -3.68
C GLY A 146 35.60 -9.98 -3.61
N MET A 147 35.22 -11.15 -4.14
CA MET A 147 36.07 -12.35 -4.20
C MET A 147 37.08 -12.31 -5.35
N LEU A 148 36.89 -11.43 -6.34
CA LEU A 148 37.76 -11.35 -7.49
C LEU A 148 39.12 -10.67 -7.15
N PRO A 149 40.23 -11.16 -7.72
CA PRO A 149 41.51 -10.46 -7.73
C PRO A 149 41.38 -9.02 -8.26
N PRO A 150 42.23 -8.07 -7.82
CA PRO A 150 42.12 -6.65 -8.19
C PRO A 150 42.07 -6.39 -9.71
N HIS A 151 42.82 -7.14 -10.51
CA HIS A 151 42.82 -6.99 -11.98
C HIS A 151 41.49 -7.43 -12.61
N GLN A 152 40.85 -8.49 -12.11
CA GLN A 152 39.53 -8.97 -12.58
C GLN A 152 38.39 -8.07 -12.09
N ARG A 153 38.52 -7.45 -10.91
CA ARG A 153 37.60 -6.41 -10.47
C ARG A 153 37.64 -5.18 -11.36
N GLN A 154 38.84 -4.78 -11.80
CA GLN A 154 38.98 -3.66 -12.74
C GLN A 154 38.36 -4.01 -14.08
N GLU A 155 38.64 -5.21 -14.61
CA GLU A 155 38.04 -5.69 -15.86
C GLU A 155 36.50 -5.78 -15.78
N LEU A 156 35.95 -6.20 -14.63
CA LEU A 156 34.51 -6.22 -14.38
C LEU A 156 33.92 -4.80 -14.37
N ARG A 157 34.62 -3.81 -13.76
CA ARG A 157 34.18 -2.40 -13.75
C ARG A 157 34.22 -1.75 -15.12
N ASP A 158 35.14 -2.17 -15.99
CA ASP A 158 35.25 -1.62 -17.33
C ASP A 158 34.21 -2.22 -18.31
N LYS A 159 33.55 -3.33 -17.92
CA LYS A 159 32.54 -4.06 -18.71
C LYS A 159 31.08 -3.80 -18.27
N LEU A 160 30.87 -3.25 -17.07
CA LEU A 160 29.57 -2.86 -16.52
C LEU A 160 29.34 -1.37 -16.71
#